data_AF-A0ABD1MP53-F1
#
_entry.id   AF-A0ABD1MP53-F1
#
_cell.length_a   1.000
_cell.length_b   1.000
_cell.length_c   1.000
_cell.angle_alpha   90.00
_cell.angle_beta   90.00
_cell.angle_gamma   90.00
#
_symmetry.space_group_name_H-M   'P 1'
#
loop_
_entity.id
_entity.type
_entity.pdbx_description
1 polymer ?
#
loop_
_entity_poly.entity_id
_entity_poly.type
_entity_poly.pdbx_seq_one_letter_code
_entity_poly.pdbx_strand_id
1 'polypeptide(L)'
;MWTQHAAPQKLFLSSSNGAKIPSFAVTQKCKSGYMRVKAITLDELPPNALRRNREPQWRGGFSLGLDLGLARTGLALSKGFSISPLTVLELRGEKLEAKIINIAGQEEVDEFIIGLPKSFDGKETPQSNKVRSVAGRLAVRAAQRGWRVYLQNEHGTTTEALDRMINMGLSKSSQQKKLDAYAAMMVLERYFSTSGQGTELVLPKNLELQAKLQRGPPKDVDFFSDED
;
A
#
# COMPACT_ATOMS: atom_id res chain seq x y z
N MET A 1 48.56 -36.54 25.07
CA MET A 1 48.95 -35.26 24.46
C MET A 1 48.51 -35.33 22.99
N TRP A 2 47.42 -34.61 22.66
CA TRP A 2 46.98 -34.15 21.32
C TRP A 2 46.49 -35.21 20.31
N THR A 3 45.19 -35.52 20.29
CA THR A 3 44.05 -34.88 19.55
C THR A 3 43.90 -35.35 18.10
N GLN A 4 43.02 -36.35 17.91
CA GLN A 4 42.30 -36.63 16.68
C GLN A 4 41.47 -35.41 16.25
N HIS A 5 41.60 -34.98 14.99
CA HIS A 5 40.63 -34.11 14.33
C HIS A 5 40.16 -34.82 13.07
N ALA A 6 39.11 -35.63 13.22
CA ALA A 6 38.31 -36.13 12.12
C ALA A 6 37.45 -34.98 11.59
N ALA A 7 37.52 -34.73 10.28
CA ALA A 7 36.68 -33.77 9.59
C ALA A 7 35.20 -34.17 9.70
N PRO A 8 34.28 -33.28 10.12
CA PRO A 8 32.87 -33.62 10.12
C PRO A 8 32.33 -33.60 8.69
N GLN A 9 31.73 -34.73 8.31
CA GLN A 9 30.96 -34.94 7.10
C GLN A 9 29.84 -33.89 7.01
N LYS A 10 29.75 -33.21 5.85
CA LYS A 10 28.62 -32.32 5.55
C LYS A 10 27.34 -33.16 5.48
N LEU A 11 26.47 -33.00 6.47
CA LEU A 11 25.09 -33.46 6.40
C LEU A 11 24.41 -32.77 5.21
N PHE A 12 24.07 -33.55 4.19
CA PHE A 12 23.11 -33.16 3.17
C PHE A 12 21.71 -33.19 3.83
N LEU A 13 21.11 -32.01 4.03
CA LEU A 13 19.66 -31.89 4.21
C LEU A 13 19.07 -31.46 2.87
N SER A 14 18.40 -32.40 2.22
CA SER A 14 17.59 -32.20 1.01
C SER A 14 16.17 -31.75 1.36
N SER A 15 15.61 -30.91 0.49
CA SER A 15 14.20 -30.49 0.42
C SER A 15 13.77 -29.48 1.50
N SER A 16 13.06 -28.39 1.22
CA SER A 16 11.92 -28.24 0.30
C SER A 16 11.71 -26.77 -0.07
N ASN A 17 11.29 -26.49 -1.32
CA ASN A 17 10.66 -25.26 -1.84
C ASN A 17 10.73 -24.02 -0.93
N GLY A 18 11.89 -23.35 -0.91
CA GLY A 18 12.03 -22.04 -0.30
C GLY A 18 11.36 -20.99 -1.18
N ALA A 19 10.13 -20.58 -0.85
CA ALA A 19 9.62 -19.29 -1.28
C ALA A 19 10.65 -18.23 -0.84
N LYS A 20 11.38 -17.66 -1.81
CA LYS A 20 12.37 -16.61 -1.55
C LYS A 20 11.66 -15.47 -0.84
N ILE A 21 12.02 -15.22 0.41
CA ILE A 21 11.55 -14.05 1.16
C ILE A 21 12.06 -12.81 0.39
N PRO A 22 11.18 -11.89 -0.03
CA PRO A 22 11.58 -10.74 -0.83
C PRO A 22 12.55 -9.84 -0.05
N SER A 23 13.66 -9.51 -0.70
CA SER A 23 14.77 -8.73 -0.13
C SER A 23 14.56 -7.26 -0.45
N PHE A 24 14.22 -6.44 0.55
CA PHE A 24 14.08 -4.99 0.37
C PHE A 24 15.45 -4.31 0.17
N ALA A 25 16.07 -4.42 -1.02
CA ALA A 25 17.40 -3.86 -1.22
C ALA A 25 17.52 -2.99 -2.48
N VAL A 26 16.99 -1.76 -2.41
CA VAL A 26 17.62 -0.55 -2.98
C VAL A 26 17.29 0.65 -2.08
N THR A 27 18.22 1.05 -1.22
CA THR A 27 18.06 2.17 -0.29
C THR A 27 18.65 3.46 -0.87
N GLN A 28 17.88 4.55 -0.88
CA GLN A 28 18.40 5.89 -1.17
C GLN A 28 18.17 6.82 0.04
N LYS A 29 19.24 7.48 0.49
CA LYS A 29 19.25 8.35 1.68
C LYS A 29 18.69 9.74 1.31
N CYS A 30 17.60 10.18 1.93
CA CYS A 30 17.01 11.51 1.73
C CYS A 30 17.15 12.41 2.98
N LYS A 31 17.20 13.73 2.76
CA LYS A 31 17.49 14.75 3.79
C LYS A 31 16.46 14.87 4.92
N SER A 32 15.27 14.26 4.81
CA SER A 32 14.21 14.32 5.86
C SER A 32 14.25 13.16 6.87
N GLY A 33 15.24 12.27 6.81
CA GLY A 33 15.38 11.15 7.76
C GLY A 33 14.41 9.98 7.52
N TYR A 34 13.69 9.95 6.40
CA TYR A 34 12.95 8.79 5.92
C TYR A 34 13.81 7.96 4.96
N MET A 35 13.85 6.63 5.16
CA MET A 35 14.48 5.71 4.20
C MET A 35 13.53 5.51 3.02
N ARG A 36 14.02 5.82 1.82
CA ARG A 36 13.32 5.57 0.56
C ARG A 36 13.79 4.22 0.02
N VAL A 37 12.87 3.26 -0.05
CA VAL A 37 13.07 2.03 -0.82
C VAL A 37 12.24 2.18 -2.08
N LYS A 38 12.88 2.17 -3.26
CA LYS A 38 12.14 2.06 -4.53
C LYS A 38 11.30 0.80 -4.42
N ALA A 39 10.02 0.86 -4.81
CA ALA A 39 9.12 -0.28 -4.73
C ALA A 39 9.86 -1.53 -5.19
N ILE A 40 9.82 -2.51 -4.29
CA ILE A 40 10.15 -3.92 -4.53
C ILE A 40 9.71 -4.29 -5.94
N THR A 41 10.58 -4.95 -6.68
CA THR A 41 10.32 -5.28 -8.08
C THR A 41 8.97 -6.00 -8.20
N LEU A 42 8.25 -5.75 -9.29
CA LEU A 42 6.93 -6.31 -9.64
C LEU A 42 6.78 -7.82 -9.37
N ASP A 43 7.89 -8.55 -9.39
CA ASP A 43 7.99 -9.99 -9.17
C ASP A 43 7.94 -10.41 -7.69
N GLU A 44 8.25 -9.51 -6.77
CA GLU A 44 8.37 -9.81 -5.35
C GLU A 44 7.06 -9.51 -4.59
N LEU A 45 6.31 -8.44 -4.93
CA LEU A 45 5.01 -8.09 -4.30
C LEU A 45 4.10 -7.28 -5.26
N PRO A 46 3.31 -7.92 -6.14
CA PRO A 46 2.42 -7.21 -7.06
C PRO A 46 1.20 -6.59 -6.34
N PRO A 47 0.54 -5.57 -6.95
CA PRO A 47 -0.76 -5.07 -6.50
C PRO A 47 -1.77 -6.20 -6.23
N ASN A 48 -2.63 -6.05 -5.22
CA ASN A 48 -3.56 -7.12 -4.85
C ASN A 48 -4.50 -7.53 -5.99
N ALA A 49 -4.98 -6.56 -6.77
CA ALA A 49 -5.82 -6.83 -7.94
C ALA A 49 -5.12 -7.74 -8.96
N LEU A 50 -3.81 -7.55 -9.18
CA LEU A 50 -3.02 -8.39 -10.08
C LEU A 50 -2.66 -9.73 -9.46
N ARG A 51 -2.44 -9.78 -8.15
CA ARG A 51 -2.12 -11.01 -7.42
C ARG A 51 -3.26 -12.01 -7.45
N ARG A 52 -4.51 -11.54 -7.28
CA ARG A 52 -5.71 -12.38 -7.35
C ARG A 52 -5.89 -13.09 -8.69
N ASN A 53 -5.44 -12.48 -9.79
CA ASN A 53 -5.43 -13.13 -11.11
C ASN A 53 -4.31 -14.18 -11.27
N ARG A 54 -3.20 -14.04 -10.55
CA ARG A 54 -2.01 -14.93 -10.68
C ARG A 54 -2.01 -16.09 -9.69
N GLU A 55 -2.56 -15.89 -8.50
CA GLU A 55 -2.60 -16.87 -7.41
C GLU A 55 -4.07 -17.16 -7.04
N PRO A 56 -4.69 -18.24 -7.56
CA PRO A 56 -6.11 -18.55 -7.30
C PRO A 56 -6.44 -18.79 -5.82
N GLN A 57 -5.43 -19.24 -5.06
CA GLN A 57 -5.47 -19.44 -3.61
C GLN A 57 -5.21 -18.17 -2.80
N TRP A 58 -4.85 -17.06 -3.45
CA TRP A 58 -4.64 -15.78 -2.78
C TRP A 58 -5.99 -15.19 -2.41
N ARG A 59 -6.30 -15.26 -1.11
CA ARG A 59 -7.49 -14.62 -0.52
C ARG A 59 -7.21 -13.20 -0.01
N GLY A 60 -6.04 -12.63 -0.32
CA GLY A 60 -5.62 -11.33 0.18
C GLY A 60 -6.45 -10.16 -0.36
N GLY A 61 -6.45 -9.11 0.45
CA GLY A 61 -7.55 -8.17 0.66
C GLY A 61 -7.72 -7.07 -0.38
N PHE A 62 -8.55 -6.11 0.00
CA PHE A 62 -8.92 -4.98 -0.83
C PHE A 62 -7.88 -3.86 -0.75
N SER A 63 -7.93 -2.94 -1.71
CA SER A 63 -7.02 -1.80 -1.76
C SER A 63 -7.78 -0.52 -1.40
N LEU A 64 -7.22 0.28 -0.49
CA LEU A 64 -7.79 1.58 -0.12
C LEU A 64 -6.96 2.71 -0.75
N GLY A 65 -7.61 3.49 -1.61
CA GLY A 65 -7.06 4.70 -2.21
C GLY A 65 -7.29 5.90 -1.30
N LEU A 66 -6.28 6.77 -1.17
CA LEU A 66 -6.35 7.98 -0.37
C LEU A 66 -5.84 9.18 -1.15
N ASP A 67 -6.64 10.24 -1.17
CA ASP A 67 -6.22 11.58 -1.58
C ASP A 67 -6.12 12.48 -0.34
N LEU A 68 -4.88 12.83 0.03
CA LEU A 68 -4.58 13.58 1.26
C LEU A 68 -4.52 15.09 0.97
N GLY A 69 -5.71 15.70 0.91
CA GLY A 69 -5.88 17.15 0.88
C GLY A 69 -5.52 17.84 2.20
N LEU A 70 -5.56 19.18 2.19
CA LEU A 70 -5.23 19.99 3.39
C LEU A 70 -6.32 19.91 4.49
N ALA A 71 -7.58 19.78 4.09
CA ALA A 71 -8.72 19.75 5.01
C ALA A 71 -9.57 18.48 4.89
N ARG A 72 -9.57 17.88 3.70
CA ARG A 72 -10.40 16.73 3.35
C ARG A 72 -9.49 15.59 2.93
N THR A 73 -9.91 14.38 3.23
CA THR A 73 -9.25 13.17 2.76
C THR A 73 -10.26 12.33 2.02
N GLY A 74 -10.09 12.22 0.71
CA GLY A 74 -10.89 11.33 -0.11
C GLY A 74 -10.46 9.88 0.08
N LEU A 75 -11.43 8.97 0.16
CA LEU A 75 -11.21 7.53 0.21
C LEU A 75 -11.92 6.84 -0.95
N ALA A 76 -11.25 5.86 -1.53
CA ALA A 76 -11.81 4.95 -2.53
C ALA A 76 -11.43 3.52 -2.20
N LEU A 77 -12.26 2.56 -2.60
CA LEU A 77 -12.08 1.14 -2.31
C LEU A 77 -12.01 0.36 -3.62
N SER A 78 -11.05 -0.55 -3.70
CA SER A 78 -10.95 -1.54 -4.78
C SER A 78 -11.17 -2.94 -4.26
N LYS A 79 -12.18 -3.63 -4.81
CA LYS A 79 -12.40 -5.07 -4.60
C LYS A 79 -12.01 -5.79 -5.90
N GLY A 80 -10.75 -6.23 -5.98
CA GLY A 80 -10.16 -6.70 -7.25
C GLY A 80 -9.92 -5.51 -8.22
N PHE A 81 -10.49 -5.56 -9.42
CA PHE A 81 -10.47 -4.45 -10.40
C PHE A 81 -11.68 -3.52 -10.31
N SER A 82 -12.64 -3.82 -9.43
CA SER A 82 -13.81 -2.99 -9.22
C SER A 82 -13.49 -1.88 -8.22
N ILE A 83 -13.30 -0.66 -8.74
CA ILE A 83 -12.92 0.52 -7.95
C ILE A 83 -14.14 1.42 -7.79
N SER A 84 -14.37 1.91 -6.57
CA SER A 84 -15.47 2.81 -6.26
C SER A 84 -15.06 3.91 -5.27
N PRO A 85 -15.60 5.13 -5.38
CA PRO A 85 -15.40 6.16 -4.37
C PRO A 85 -16.14 5.75 -3.09
N LEU A 86 -15.46 5.83 -1.94
CA LEU A 86 -16.00 5.35 -0.67
C LEU A 86 -16.59 6.50 0.16
N THR A 87 -15.76 7.44 0.59
CA THR A 87 -16.18 8.55 1.45
C THR A 87 -15.17 9.68 1.45
N VAL A 88 -15.52 10.82 2.05
CA VAL A 88 -14.60 11.93 2.33
C VAL A 88 -14.57 12.19 3.82
N LEU A 89 -13.36 12.22 4.40
CA LEU A 89 -13.13 12.49 5.82
C LEU A 89 -12.66 13.92 6.02
N GLU A 90 -13.22 14.61 7.01
CA GLU A 90 -12.80 15.96 7.43
C GLU A 90 -12.10 15.88 8.80
N LEU A 91 -11.11 14.99 8.88
CA LEU A 91 -10.31 14.73 10.08
C LEU A 91 -8.84 15.05 9.81
N ARG A 92 -8.08 15.26 10.88
CA ARG A 92 -6.64 15.52 10.80
C ARG A 92 -5.86 14.75 11.86
N GLY A 93 -4.55 14.61 11.60
CA GLY A 93 -3.60 13.99 12.51
C GLY A 93 -4.00 12.57 12.91
N GLU A 94 -3.83 12.25 14.19
CA GLU A 94 -4.09 10.90 14.70
C GLU A 94 -5.54 10.44 14.54
N LYS A 95 -6.53 11.34 14.67
CA LYS A 95 -7.95 10.99 14.48
C LYS A 95 -8.24 10.49 13.07
N LEU A 96 -7.63 11.13 12.07
CA LEU A 96 -7.72 10.71 10.67
C LEU A 96 -7.08 9.33 10.49
N GLU A 97 -5.85 9.17 10.97
CA GLU A 97 -5.07 7.94 10.83
C GLU A 97 -5.78 6.75 11.50
N ALA A 98 -6.33 6.93 12.70
CA ALA A 98 -7.12 5.92 13.39
C ALA A 98 -8.42 5.57 12.65
N LYS A 99 -9.12 6.57 12.10
CA LYS A 99 -10.35 6.34 11.33
C LYS A 99 -10.06 5.56 10.05
N ILE A 100 -8.97 5.86 9.35
CA ILE A 100 -8.53 5.12 8.16
C ILE A 100 -8.24 3.65 8.50
N ILE A 101 -7.49 3.38 9.57
CA ILE A 101 -7.15 2.01 9.99
C ILE A 101 -8.41 1.22 10.40
N ASN A 102 -9.40 1.88 10.99
CA ASN A 102 -10.69 1.26 11.31
C ASN A 102 -11.46 0.89 10.02
N ILE A 103 -11.65 1.85 9.11
CA ILE A 103 -12.30 1.61 7.81
C ILE A 103 -11.62 0.47 7.06
N ALA A 104 -10.28 0.46 7.01
CA ALA A 104 -9.51 -0.60 6.38
C ALA A 104 -9.77 -1.97 7.00
N GLY A 105 -9.93 -2.06 8.33
CA GLY A 105 -10.27 -3.32 9.00
C GLY A 105 -11.68 -3.80 8.67
N GLN A 106 -12.65 -2.88 8.61
CA GLN A 106 -14.04 -3.17 8.26
C GLN A 106 -14.19 -3.62 6.80
N GLU A 107 -13.40 -3.04 5.91
CA GLU A 107 -13.39 -3.36 4.48
C GLU A 107 -12.34 -4.40 4.10
N GLU A 108 -11.73 -5.11 5.06
CA GLU A 108 -10.75 -6.18 4.76
C GLU A 108 -9.59 -5.72 3.83
N VAL A 109 -9.16 -4.47 4.00
CA VAL A 109 -8.07 -3.85 3.25
C VAL A 109 -6.73 -4.26 3.86
N ASP A 110 -5.79 -4.63 3.01
CA ASP A 110 -4.40 -4.93 3.40
C ASP A 110 -3.35 -4.12 2.62
N GLU A 111 -3.76 -3.27 1.67
CA GLU A 111 -2.88 -2.28 1.04
C GLU A 111 -3.52 -0.88 0.91
N PHE A 112 -2.70 0.15 1.12
CA PHE A 112 -3.07 1.56 1.00
C PHE A 112 -2.29 2.22 -0.13
N ILE A 113 -2.98 2.94 -1.01
CA ILE A 113 -2.37 3.69 -2.11
C ILE A 113 -2.68 5.16 -1.87
N ILE A 114 -1.66 5.92 -1.49
CA ILE A 114 -1.79 7.33 -1.14
C ILE A 114 -1.27 8.17 -2.31
N GLY A 115 -2.09 9.09 -2.77
CA GLY A 115 -1.71 10.08 -3.77
C GLY A 115 -0.63 11.03 -3.23
N LEU A 116 0.42 11.22 -4.04
CA LEU A 116 1.56 12.07 -3.73
C LEU A 116 1.60 13.23 -4.73
N PRO A 117 1.28 14.47 -4.29
CA PRO A 117 1.26 15.61 -5.18
C PRO A 117 2.68 15.88 -5.63
N LYS A 118 2.90 15.89 -6.94
CA LYS A 118 4.18 16.27 -7.54
C LYS A 118 3.95 17.39 -8.54
N SER A 119 4.96 18.24 -8.68
CA SER A 119 4.97 19.23 -9.76
C SER A 119 5.05 18.54 -11.12
N PHE A 120 4.77 19.29 -12.18
CA PHE A 120 4.83 18.81 -13.56
C PHE A 120 6.20 18.21 -13.94
N ASP A 121 7.29 18.77 -13.40
CA ASP A 121 8.65 18.26 -13.56
C ASP A 121 8.99 17.09 -12.61
N GLY A 122 8.00 16.54 -11.91
CA GLY A 122 8.13 15.38 -11.03
C GLY A 122 8.80 15.64 -9.67
N LYS A 123 9.07 16.91 -9.34
CA LYS A 123 9.67 17.29 -8.05
C LYS A 123 8.66 17.28 -6.92
N GLU A 124 9.19 17.14 -5.70
CA GLU A 124 8.40 17.23 -4.49
C GLU A 124 8.08 18.68 -4.13
N THR A 125 6.90 18.86 -3.58
CA THR A 125 6.33 20.14 -3.14
C THR A 125 6.23 20.15 -1.61
N PRO A 126 5.97 21.32 -0.98
CA PRO A 126 5.65 21.38 0.45
C PRO A 126 4.46 20.48 0.86
N GLN A 127 3.51 20.27 -0.05
CA GLN A 127 2.39 19.35 0.19
C GLN A 127 2.85 17.89 0.17
N SER A 128 3.79 17.52 -0.70
CA SER A 128 4.38 16.17 -0.73
C SER A 128 4.98 15.80 0.62
N ASN A 129 5.67 16.74 1.27
CA ASN A 129 6.25 16.52 2.60
C ASN A 129 5.18 16.24 3.67
N LYS A 130 4.04 16.94 3.61
CA LYS A 130 2.91 16.70 4.54
C LYS A 130 2.30 15.33 4.31
N VAL A 131 2.04 14.97 3.04
CA VAL A 131 1.55 13.65 2.64
C VAL A 131 2.48 12.55 3.14
N ARG A 132 3.78 12.68 2.89
CA ARG A 132 4.80 11.72 3.35
C ARG A 132 4.81 11.55 4.86
N SER A 133 4.64 12.63 5.62
CA SER A 133 4.59 12.59 7.08
C SER A 133 3.36 11.81 7.59
N VAL A 134 2.19 12.03 6.99
CA VAL A 134 0.96 11.27 7.30
C VAL A 134 1.11 9.81 6.88
N ALA A 135 1.61 9.55 5.67
CA ALA A 135 1.86 8.21 5.16
C ALA A 135 2.81 7.41 6.04
N GLY A 136 3.87 8.04 6.57
CA GLY A 136 4.81 7.42 7.49
C GLY A 136 4.15 6.97 8.80
N ARG A 137 3.32 7.83 9.41
CA ARG A 137 2.56 7.46 10.63
C ARG A 137 1.52 6.40 10.36
N LEU A 138 0.84 6.47 9.21
CA LEU A 138 -0.11 5.45 8.79
C LEU A 138 0.59 4.10 8.55
N ALA A 139 1.75 4.10 7.90
CA ALA A 139 2.55 2.89 7.64
C ALA A 139 2.97 2.18 8.92
N VAL A 140 3.32 2.93 9.97
CA VAL A 140 3.62 2.34 11.30
C VAL A 140 2.40 1.58 11.85
N ARG A 141 1.21 2.18 11.81
CA ARG A 141 -0.03 1.53 12.29
C ARG A 141 -0.45 0.36 11.40
N ALA A 142 -0.39 0.54 10.08
CA ALA A 142 -0.72 -0.49 9.10
C ALA A 142 0.19 -1.72 9.23
N ALA A 143 1.50 -1.52 9.41
CA ALA A 143 2.45 -2.61 9.56
C ALA A 143 2.23 -3.47 10.82
N GLN A 144 1.55 -2.96 11.85
CA GLN A 144 1.16 -3.78 13.00
C GLN A 144 0.23 -4.94 12.60
N ARG A 145 -0.53 -4.75 11.52
CA ARG A 145 -1.45 -5.74 10.92
C ARG A 145 -0.87 -6.41 9.66
N GLY A 146 0.39 -6.14 9.32
CA GLY A 146 1.01 -6.64 8.09
C GLY A 146 0.58 -5.91 6.81
N TRP A 147 -0.12 -4.79 6.92
CA TRP A 147 -0.67 -4.03 5.79
C TRP A 147 0.34 -3.04 5.21
N ARG A 148 0.31 -2.87 3.89
CA ARG A 148 1.32 -2.11 3.14
C ARG A 148 0.83 -0.73 2.75
N VAL A 149 1.73 0.25 2.72
CA VAL A 149 1.41 1.62 2.32
C VAL A 149 2.31 2.04 1.17
N TYR A 150 1.71 2.44 0.06
CA TYR A 150 2.38 2.92 -1.14
C TYR A 150 2.07 4.40 -1.38
N LEU A 151 3.05 5.11 -1.93
CA LEU A 151 2.87 6.45 -2.49
C LEU A 151 2.81 6.34 -4.02
N GLN A 152 1.78 6.91 -4.62
CA GLN A 152 1.57 6.95 -6.06
C GLN A 152 1.54 8.42 -6.52
N ASN A 153 2.21 8.74 -7.63
CA ASN A 153 2.09 10.08 -8.21
C ASN A 153 0.64 10.33 -8.65
N GLU A 154 0.05 11.44 -8.19
CA GLU A 154 -1.35 11.80 -8.42
C GLU A 154 -1.54 12.96 -9.42
N HIS A 155 -0.49 13.36 -10.15
CA HIS A 155 -0.62 14.49 -11.08
C HIS A 155 -1.80 14.32 -12.04
N GLY A 156 -2.70 15.31 -12.08
CA GLY A 156 -3.88 15.34 -12.96
C GLY A 156 -5.13 14.62 -12.43
N THR A 157 -5.06 13.92 -11.29
CA THR A 157 -6.19 13.11 -10.78
C THR A 157 -7.44 13.95 -10.47
N THR A 158 -7.29 15.19 -10.01
CA THR A 158 -8.44 16.08 -9.75
C THR A 158 -9.19 16.44 -11.03
N THR A 159 -8.47 16.70 -12.13
CA THR A 159 -9.08 17.01 -13.42
C THR A 159 -9.78 15.78 -13.99
N GLU A 160 -9.09 14.64 -13.99
CA GLU A 160 -9.64 13.34 -14.43
C GLU A 160 -10.90 12.96 -13.61
N ALA A 161 -10.88 13.21 -12.30
CA ALA A 161 -12.02 13.01 -11.42
C ALA A 161 -13.20 13.90 -11.81
N LEU A 162 -12.97 15.20 -12.02
CA LEU A 162 -14.02 16.14 -12.41
C LEU A 162 -14.65 15.75 -13.74
N ASP A 163 -13.85 15.45 -14.75
CA ASP A 163 -14.30 15.04 -16.08
C ASP A 163 -15.16 13.77 -16.00
N ARG A 164 -14.73 12.79 -15.21
CA ARG A 164 -15.51 11.58 -14.97
C ARG A 164 -16.86 11.88 -14.33
N MET A 165 -16.90 12.77 -13.35
CA MET A 165 -18.15 13.12 -12.69
C MET A 165 -19.12 13.87 -13.62
N ILE A 166 -18.58 14.73 -14.50
CA ILE A 166 -19.36 15.41 -15.54
C ILE A 166 -19.95 14.38 -16.51
N ASN A 167 -19.14 13.43 -16.98
CA ASN A 167 -19.59 12.37 -17.89
C ASN A 167 -20.66 11.46 -17.26
N MET A 168 -20.62 11.28 -15.94
CA MET A 168 -21.66 10.56 -15.18
C MET A 168 -22.93 11.40 -14.92
N GLY A 169 -22.98 12.65 -15.38
CA GLY A 169 -24.13 13.54 -15.20
C GLY A 169 -24.34 14.02 -13.75
N LEU A 170 -23.30 13.97 -12.91
CA LEU A 170 -23.41 14.45 -11.52
C LEU A 170 -23.61 15.97 -11.48
N SER A 171 -24.51 16.44 -10.63
CA SER A 171 -24.70 17.87 -10.40
C SER A 171 -23.44 18.52 -9.80
N LYS A 172 -23.21 19.82 -10.07
CA LYS A 172 -22.06 20.56 -9.52
C LYS A 172 -21.95 20.47 -8.00
N SER A 173 -23.08 20.48 -7.28
CA SER A 173 -23.08 20.30 -5.81
C SER A 173 -22.60 18.91 -5.41
N SER A 174 -23.03 17.86 -6.13
CA SER A 174 -22.55 16.49 -5.91
C SER A 174 -21.08 16.35 -6.26
N GLN A 175 -20.63 17.04 -7.33
CA GLN A 175 -19.24 17.11 -7.73
C GLN A 175 -18.35 17.63 -6.60
N GLN A 176 -18.66 18.80 -6.06
CA GLN A 176 -17.90 19.41 -4.95
C GLN A 176 -17.84 18.51 -3.71
N LYS A 177 -18.96 17.86 -3.36
CA LYS A 177 -19.03 16.97 -2.19
C LYS A 177 -18.19 15.71 -2.35
N LYS A 178 -18.12 15.13 -3.55
CA LYS A 178 -17.48 13.84 -3.80
C LYS A 178 -16.12 13.92 -4.51
N LEU A 179 -15.66 15.12 -4.88
CA LEU A 179 -14.44 15.32 -5.68
C LEU A 179 -13.23 14.58 -5.09
N ASP A 180 -12.94 14.75 -3.80
CA ASP A 180 -11.78 14.10 -3.17
C ASP A 180 -11.89 12.57 -3.21
N ALA A 181 -13.09 12.01 -3.02
CA ALA A 181 -13.30 10.55 -3.13
C ALA A 181 -13.12 10.04 -4.56
N TYR A 182 -13.50 10.83 -5.56
CA TYR A 182 -13.24 10.52 -6.97
C TYR A 182 -11.75 10.69 -7.33
N ALA A 183 -11.05 11.67 -6.75
CA ALA A 183 -9.61 11.81 -6.91
C ALA A 183 -8.86 10.59 -6.32
N ALA A 184 -9.27 10.11 -5.15
CA ALA A 184 -8.76 8.87 -4.56
C ALA A 184 -9.04 7.64 -5.45
N MET A 185 -10.19 7.61 -6.15
CA MET A 185 -10.48 6.57 -7.14
C MET A 185 -9.54 6.64 -8.34
N MET A 186 -9.24 7.83 -8.87
CA MET A 186 -8.26 8.01 -9.96
C MET A 186 -6.86 7.56 -9.53
N VAL A 187 -6.47 7.77 -8.27
CA VAL A 187 -5.20 7.27 -7.72
C VAL A 187 -5.13 5.73 -7.81
N LEU A 188 -6.20 5.02 -7.45
CA LEU A 188 -6.28 3.57 -7.58
C LEU A 188 -6.27 3.11 -9.05
N GLU A 189 -7.06 3.75 -9.91
CA GLU A 189 -7.08 3.44 -11.36
C GLU A 189 -5.68 3.57 -11.97
N ARG A 190 -4.96 4.62 -11.61
CA ARG A 190 -3.57 4.82 -12.03
C ARG A 190 -2.65 3.73 -11.50
N TYR A 191 -2.76 3.38 -10.21
CA TYR A 191 -1.96 2.32 -9.61
C TYR A 191 -2.14 0.97 -10.33
N PHE A 192 -3.39 0.59 -10.63
CA PHE A 192 -3.64 -0.68 -11.30
C PHE A 192 -3.27 -0.65 -12.79
N SER A 193 -3.54 0.45 -13.49
CA SER A 193 -3.17 0.59 -14.91
C SER A 193 -1.65 0.54 -15.12
N THR A 194 -0.86 1.10 -14.20
CA THR A 194 0.60 0.98 -14.24
C THR A 194 1.11 -0.31 -13.60
N SER A 195 0.23 -1.22 -13.15
CA SER A 195 0.61 -2.42 -12.42
C SER A 195 1.52 -2.15 -11.21
N GLY A 196 1.30 -1.02 -10.54
CA GLY A 196 2.11 -0.56 -9.41
C GLY A 196 3.45 0.06 -9.80
N GLN A 197 3.78 0.19 -11.09
CA GLN A 197 5.01 0.85 -11.53
C GLN A 197 5.02 2.32 -11.12
N GLY A 198 6.18 2.77 -10.62
CA GLY A 198 6.39 4.15 -10.18
C GLY A 198 5.87 4.43 -8.76
N THR A 199 5.33 3.44 -8.06
CA THR A 199 5.02 3.57 -6.63
C THR A 199 6.26 3.54 -5.75
N GLU A 200 6.10 4.04 -4.54
CA GLU A 200 7.12 3.98 -3.49
C GLU A 200 6.52 3.33 -2.24
N LEU A 201 7.09 2.21 -1.79
CA LEU A 201 6.68 1.58 -0.55
C LEU A 201 7.19 2.39 0.64
N VAL A 202 6.29 2.72 1.56
CA VAL A 202 6.60 3.43 2.80
C VAL A 202 6.95 2.42 3.88
N LEU A 203 8.23 2.33 4.23
CA LEU A 203 8.72 1.42 5.26
C LEU A 203 8.83 2.12 6.64
N PRO A 204 8.27 1.53 7.71
CA PRO A 204 8.57 1.92 9.07
C PRO A 204 10.06 1.76 9.38
N LYS A 205 10.61 2.61 10.25
CA LYS A 205 12.01 2.47 10.71
C LYS A 205 12.25 1.23 11.58
N ASN A 206 11.20 0.73 12.24
CA ASN A 206 11.28 -0.41 13.13
C ASN A 206 11.41 -1.72 12.31
N LEU A 207 12.49 -2.47 12.55
CA LEU A 207 12.81 -3.71 11.84
C LEU A 207 11.78 -4.83 12.07
N GLU A 208 11.18 -4.93 13.25
CA GLU A 208 10.14 -5.92 13.54
C GLU A 208 8.89 -5.67 12.68
N LEU A 209 8.52 -4.39 12.50
CA LEU A 209 7.41 -4.01 11.62
C LEU A 209 7.74 -4.32 10.15
N GLN A 210 8.98 -4.13 9.71
CA GLN A 210 9.40 -4.54 8.37
C GLN A 210 9.27 -6.05 8.18
N ALA A 211 9.66 -6.86 9.18
CA ALA A 211 9.49 -8.31 9.13
C ALA A 211 8.01 -8.74 9.09
N LYS A 212 7.10 -8.00 9.74
CA LYS A 212 5.65 -8.23 9.61
C LYS A 212 5.14 -7.94 8.20
N LEU A 213 5.61 -6.88 7.55
CA LEU A 213 5.26 -6.57 6.15
C LEU A 213 5.70 -7.67 5.17
N GLN A 214 6.82 -8.33 5.44
CA GLN A 214 7.28 -9.48 4.63
C GLN A 214 6.37 -10.69 4.78
N ARG A 215 5.94 -10.99 6.02
CA ARG A 215 5.01 -12.09 6.30
C ARG A 215 3.63 -11.84 5.70
N GLY A 216 3.23 -10.59 5.55
CA GLY A 216 1.90 -10.20 5.10
C GLY A 216 0.86 -10.28 6.23
N PRO A 217 -0.42 -10.06 5.93
CA PRO A 217 -1.48 -10.20 6.93
C PRO A 217 -1.50 -11.63 7.51
N PRO A 218 -1.87 -11.79 8.80
CA PRO A 218 -2.02 -13.12 9.40
C PRO A 218 -2.97 -13.98 8.56
N LYS A 219 -2.64 -15.26 8.39
CA LYS A 219 -3.59 -16.23 7.81
C LYS A 219 -4.65 -16.52 8.87
N ASP A 220 -5.94 -16.43 8.52
CA ASP A 220 -7.00 -16.92 9.40
C ASP A 220 -6.83 -18.43 9.57
N VAL A 221 -6.46 -18.83 10.78
CA VAL A 221 -6.34 -20.24 11.18
C VAL A 221 -7.70 -20.92 11.29
N ASP A 222 -8.76 -20.16 11.54
CA ASP A 222 -10.12 -20.67 11.74
C ASP A 222 -10.81 -21.11 10.44
N PHE A 223 -10.19 -20.91 9.28
CA PHE A 223 -10.76 -21.30 7.98
C PHE A 223 -10.22 -22.65 7.46
N PHE A 224 -9.17 -23.19 8.08
CA PHE A 224 -8.67 -24.53 7.81
C PHE A 224 -9.07 -25.43 8.97
N SER A 225 -10.29 -25.97 8.93
CA SER A 225 -10.51 -27.29 9.52
C SER A 225 -9.75 -28.26 8.63
N ASP A 226 -8.51 -28.58 9.01
CA ASP A 226 -7.76 -29.68 8.41
C ASP A 226 -8.48 -31.00 8.77
N GLU A 227 -9.53 -31.32 8.03
CA GLU A 227 -10.00 -32.68 7.80
C GLU A 227 -10.09 -32.87 6.28
N ASP A 228 -9.03 -33.46 5.71
CA ASP A 228 -9.06 -34.41 4.59
C ASP A 228 -7.66 -35.06 4.42
#